data_AF-A0A8J7DSK0-F1
#
_entry.id   AF-A0A8J7DSK0-F1
#
_cell.length_a   1.000
_cell.length_b   1.000
_cell.length_c   1.000
_cell.angle_alpha   90.00
_cell.angle_beta   90.00
_cell.angle_gamma   90.00
#
_symmetry.space_group_name_H-M   'P 1'
#
loop_
_entity.id
_entity.type
_entity.pdbx_description
1 polymer ?
#
loop_
_entity_poly.entity_id
_entity_poly.type
_entity_poly.pdbx_seq_one_letter_code
_entity_poly.pdbx_strand_id
1 'polypeptide(L)'
;PNSSAPAPSPPAAAPNPEGASGQGGQVVPVGIRLNPNGRDIPDVAPQLLGATAIDMQPLASGCGFANLEALLTGMVATSVQLQIRVEPSGEITQVRPLQGTGNGAVDDLVSCVVRQRLQLQPASSAGIPQLTDAFILDARIQF
;
A
#
# COMPACT_ATOMS: atom_id res chain seq x y z
N PRO A 1 14.27 22.91 -60.03
CA PRO A 1 13.79 23.42 -58.72
C PRO A 1 12.34 22.99 -58.47
N ASN A 2 12.15 21.89 -57.72
CA ASN A 2 10.84 21.51 -57.21
C ASN A 2 11.04 21.06 -55.76
N SER A 3 10.45 21.83 -54.85
CA SER A 3 10.64 21.74 -53.40
C SER A 3 9.74 20.66 -52.80
N SER A 4 10.31 19.55 -52.34
CA SER A 4 9.58 18.57 -51.53
C SER A 4 9.59 19.03 -50.07
N ALA A 5 8.41 19.34 -49.54
CA ALA A 5 8.21 19.63 -48.12
C ALA A 5 8.49 18.37 -47.26
N PRO A 6 9.10 18.50 -46.07
CA PRO A 6 9.30 17.37 -45.18
C PRO A 6 7.97 16.93 -44.55
N ALA A 7 7.77 15.60 -44.45
CA ALA A 7 6.62 14.99 -43.82
C ALA A 7 6.57 15.28 -42.30
N PRO A 8 5.38 15.37 -41.68
CA PRO A 8 5.25 15.57 -40.24
C PRO A 8 5.73 14.34 -39.48
N SER A 9 6.57 14.57 -38.46
CA SER A 9 7.02 13.55 -37.52
C SER A 9 5.82 12.89 -36.80
N PRO A 10 5.88 11.59 -36.49
CA PRO A 10 4.86 10.96 -35.65
C PRO A 10 4.86 11.61 -34.25
N PRO A 11 3.69 11.70 -33.58
CA PRO A 11 3.65 12.18 -32.21
C PRO A 11 4.49 11.28 -31.33
N ALA A 12 5.33 11.89 -30.48
CA ALA A 12 6.09 11.19 -29.47
C ALA A 12 5.16 10.27 -28.69
N ALA A 13 5.55 9.00 -28.57
CA ALA A 13 4.91 8.06 -27.66
C ALA A 13 4.79 8.75 -26.30
N ALA A 14 3.59 8.72 -25.73
CA ALA A 14 3.36 9.20 -24.38
C ALA A 14 4.47 8.65 -23.48
N PRO A 15 5.11 9.47 -22.64
CA PRO A 15 6.03 8.94 -21.66
C PRO A 15 5.23 7.91 -20.85
N ASN A 16 5.70 6.66 -20.88
CA ASN A 16 5.38 5.72 -19.81
C ASN A 16 5.61 6.47 -18.49
N PRO A 17 4.87 6.18 -17.41
CA PRO A 17 5.26 6.64 -16.08
C PRO A 17 6.56 5.93 -15.66
N GLU A 18 7.66 6.25 -16.31
CA GLU A 18 9.03 6.11 -15.82
C GLU A 18 9.18 7.15 -14.72
N GLY A 19 8.70 6.79 -13.53
CA GLY A 19 8.59 7.71 -12.41
C GLY A 19 8.40 6.99 -11.09
N ALA A 20 9.03 5.83 -10.90
CA ALA A 20 9.27 5.27 -9.57
C ALA A 20 10.41 4.25 -9.59
N SER A 21 11.56 4.59 -10.19
CA SER A 21 12.83 3.96 -9.82
C SER A 21 13.31 4.55 -8.50
N GLY A 22 12.46 4.52 -7.47
CA GLY A 22 12.87 4.81 -6.11
C GLY A 22 13.69 3.62 -5.63
N GLN A 23 14.90 3.84 -5.15
CA GLN A 23 15.75 2.81 -4.53
C GLN A 23 15.18 2.33 -3.16
N GLY A 24 13.86 2.24 -3.04
CA GLY A 24 13.10 1.85 -1.87
C GLY A 24 11.96 0.90 -2.26
N GLY A 25 11.66 -0.05 -1.38
CA GLY A 25 10.59 -1.02 -1.64
C GLY A 25 9.21 -0.37 -1.64
N GLN A 26 8.22 -1.05 -2.19
CA GLN A 26 6.83 -0.61 -2.25
C GLN A 26 5.93 -1.65 -1.57
N VAL A 27 4.98 -1.19 -0.76
CA VAL A 27 3.91 -2.03 -0.21
C VAL A 27 2.70 -1.90 -1.12
N VAL A 28 2.32 -2.99 -1.76
CA VAL A 28 1.17 -3.05 -2.66
C VAL A 28 0.05 -3.80 -1.96
N PRO A 29 -1.02 -3.12 -1.52
CA PRO A 29 -2.21 -3.77 -1.03
C PRO A 29 -2.79 -4.69 -2.11
N VAL A 30 -2.99 -5.96 -1.77
CA VAL A 30 -3.53 -6.97 -2.68
C VAL A 30 -5.03 -7.12 -2.47
N GLY A 31 -5.48 -7.07 -1.21
CA GLY A 31 -6.89 -7.20 -0.89
C GLY A 31 -7.14 -7.14 0.60
N ILE A 32 -8.43 -7.12 0.95
CA ILE A 32 -8.91 -7.14 2.33
C ILE A 32 -9.82 -8.36 2.48
N ARG A 33 -9.58 -9.14 3.51
CA ARG A 33 -10.39 -10.32 3.86
C ARG A 33 -10.81 -10.26 5.31
N LEU A 34 -11.83 -11.05 5.65
CA LEU A 34 -12.28 -11.20 7.02
C LEU A 34 -11.21 -11.92 7.87
N ASN A 35 -10.97 -11.36 9.06
CA ASN A 35 -10.27 -12.05 10.13
C ASN A 35 -11.23 -13.08 10.73
N PRO A 36 -10.92 -14.39 10.68
CA PRO A 36 -11.78 -15.42 11.27
C PRO A 36 -11.91 -15.29 12.80
N ASN A 37 -10.98 -14.56 13.44
CA ASN A 37 -11.04 -14.24 14.87
C ASN A 37 -11.65 -12.85 15.13
N GLY A 38 -12.04 -12.14 14.09
CA GLY A 38 -12.64 -10.81 14.18
C GLY A 38 -14.02 -10.87 14.85
N ARG A 39 -14.25 -9.93 15.77
CA ARG A 39 -15.58 -9.65 16.31
C ARG A 39 -16.15 -8.43 15.59
N ASP A 40 -17.47 -8.27 15.60
CA ASP A 40 -18.13 -7.09 15.03
C ASP A 40 -17.88 -6.93 13.51
N ILE A 41 -18.35 -7.94 12.76
CA ILE A 41 -18.28 -7.99 11.29
C ILE A 41 -19.36 -7.08 10.71
N PRO A 42 -18.99 -6.04 9.94
CA PRO A 42 -19.93 -5.15 9.30
C PRO A 42 -20.56 -5.77 8.05
N ASP A 43 -21.72 -5.26 7.64
CA ASP A 43 -22.45 -5.70 6.44
C ASP A 43 -21.64 -5.45 5.16
N VAL A 44 -20.95 -4.30 5.11
CA VAL A 44 -20.07 -3.88 4.03
C VAL A 44 -18.64 -3.83 4.54
N ALA A 45 -17.77 -4.63 3.92
CA ALA A 45 -16.34 -4.64 4.19
C ALA A 45 -15.66 -3.32 3.75
N PRO A 46 -14.57 -2.91 4.43
CA PRO A 46 -13.79 -1.77 3.98
C PRO A 46 -13.11 -2.10 2.63
N GLN A 47 -13.00 -1.10 1.77
CA GLN A 47 -12.45 -1.25 0.42
C GLN A 47 -11.21 -0.38 0.24
N LEU A 48 -10.28 -0.80 -0.61
CA LEU A 48 -9.09 0.00 -0.93
C LEU A 48 -9.49 1.20 -1.79
N LEU A 49 -9.32 2.42 -1.28
CA LEU A 49 -9.59 3.65 -2.03
C LEU A 49 -8.40 3.94 -2.96
N GLY A 50 -8.38 3.27 -4.11
CA GLY A 50 -7.42 3.56 -5.19
C GLY A 50 -5.97 3.29 -4.83
N ALA A 51 -5.70 2.35 -3.91
CA ALA A 51 -4.36 2.07 -3.39
C ALA A 51 -3.45 1.44 -4.45
N THR A 52 -2.84 2.31 -5.26
CA THR A 52 -1.65 2.07 -6.05
C THR A 52 -0.45 2.03 -5.09
N ALA A 53 0.40 1.03 -5.23
CA ALA A 53 1.66 0.82 -4.51
C ALA A 53 2.14 1.99 -3.61
N ILE A 54 2.27 1.71 -2.31
CA ILE A 54 2.74 2.68 -1.33
C ILE A 54 4.26 2.60 -1.24
N ASP A 55 4.94 3.65 -1.68
CA ASP A 55 6.39 3.73 -1.59
C ASP A 55 6.86 3.72 -0.13
N MET A 56 7.78 2.82 0.20
CA MET A 56 8.49 2.78 1.47
C MET A 56 9.66 3.76 1.42
N GLN A 57 9.34 5.03 1.25
CA GLN A 57 10.33 6.08 1.31
C GLN A 57 10.68 6.37 2.77
N PRO A 58 11.97 6.58 3.10
CA PRO A 58 12.39 7.16 4.37
C PRO A 58 11.98 8.65 4.40
N LEU A 59 10.68 8.91 4.50
CA LEU A 59 10.17 10.24 4.78
C LEU A 59 10.51 10.55 6.24
N ALA A 60 11.29 11.60 6.43
CA ALA A 60 12.01 12.01 7.63
C ALA A 60 11.17 12.27 8.91
N SER A 61 9.95 11.74 9.09
CA SER A 61 9.14 12.08 10.26
C SER A 61 8.10 11.04 10.72
N GLY A 62 7.88 9.95 9.99
CA GLY A 62 6.75 9.05 10.31
C GLY A 62 7.14 7.67 10.80
N CYS A 63 7.96 6.98 10.00
CA CYS A 63 8.24 5.56 10.19
C CYS A 63 9.70 5.26 10.52
N GLY A 64 10.60 6.25 10.54
CA GLY A 64 11.79 6.21 11.40
C GLY A 64 12.90 5.20 11.11
N PHE A 65 13.12 4.76 9.87
CA PHE A 65 14.23 3.84 9.56
C PHE A 65 15.38 4.53 8.84
N ALA A 66 16.54 4.63 9.53
CA ALA A 66 17.75 5.28 9.01
C ALA A 66 18.54 4.45 7.99
N ASN A 67 18.12 3.22 7.65
CA ASN A 67 18.84 2.33 6.73
C ASN A 67 17.87 1.39 5.99
N LEU A 68 16.87 1.99 5.37
CA LEU A 68 15.80 1.28 4.67
C LEU A 68 16.36 0.44 3.50
N GLU A 69 17.31 0.98 2.74
CA GLU A 69 18.04 0.23 1.71
C GLU A 69 18.73 -1.03 2.24
N ALA A 70 19.42 -0.97 3.38
CA ALA A 70 20.11 -2.14 3.93
C ALA A 70 19.14 -3.23 4.40
N LEU A 71 17.96 -2.84 4.88
CA LEU A 71 16.90 -3.77 5.25
C LEU A 71 16.32 -4.45 4.02
N LEU A 72 16.10 -3.71 2.94
CA LEU A 72 15.48 -4.23 1.73
C LEU A 72 16.47 -4.87 0.75
N THR A 73 17.77 -4.67 0.96
CA THR A 73 18.83 -5.27 0.14
C THR A 73 18.75 -6.80 0.20
N GLY A 74 18.60 -7.43 -0.96
CA GLY A 74 18.51 -8.88 -1.07
C GLY A 74 17.15 -9.46 -0.65
N MET A 75 16.16 -8.62 -0.34
CA MET A 75 14.79 -9.09 -0.16
C MET A 75 14.15 -9.40 -1.51
N VAL A 76 13.50 -10.56 -1.58
CA VAL A 76 12.62 -10.92 -2.69
C VAL A 76 11.20 -10.49 -2.37
N ALA A 77 10.42 -10.17 -3.41
CA ALA A 77 9.04 -9.76 -3.24
C ALA A 77 8.26 -10.77 -2.39
N THR A 78 7.74 -10.33 -1.24
CA THR A 78 7.13 -11.19 -0.24
C THR A 78 5.71 -10.75 0.08
N SER A 79 4.86 -11.68 0.48
CA SER A 79 3.48 -11.39 0.87
C SER A 79 3.40 -11.29 2.38
N VAL A 80 2.70 -10.27 2.86
CA VAL A 80 2.48 -10.01 4.27
C VAL A 80 0.98 -9.91 4.56
N GLN A 81 0.59 -10.42 5.72
CA GLN A 81 -0.78 -10.35 6.24
C GLN A 81 -0.78 -9.47 7.47
N LEU A 82 -1.60 -8.42 7.45
CA LEU A 82 -1.67 -7.41 8.49
C LEU A 82 -3.10 -7.35 9.03
N GLN A 83 -3.30 -7.60 10.32
CA GLN A 83 -4.57 -7.28 10.97
C GLN A 83 -4.68 -5.76 11.09
N ILE A 84 -5.76 -5.18 10.58
CA ILE A 84 -5.97 -3.74 10.56
C ILE A 84 -7.23 -3.38 11.36
N ARG A 85 -7.17 -2.23 12.04
CA ARG A 85 -8.34 -1.60 12.64
C ARG A 85 -8.71 -0.36 11.85
N VAL A 86 -9.90 -0.38 11.27
CA VAL A 86 -10.40 0.67 10.39
C VAL A 86 -11.41 1.52 11.15
N GLU A 87 -11.19 2.83 11.18
CA GLU A 87 -12.09 3.79 11.80
C GLU A 87 -13.27 4.15 10.88
N PRO A 88 -14.34 4.75 11.43
CA PRO A 88 -15.45 5.25 10.62
C PRO A 88 -15.03 6.32 9.58
N SER A 89 -13.87 6.94 9.75
CA SER A 89 -13.26 7.85 8.77
C SER A 89 -12.64 7.12 7.57
N GLY A 90 -12.42 5.80 7.66
CA GLY A 90 -11.66 5.02 6.69
C GLY A 90 -10.16 4.98 6.96
N GLU A 91 -9.70 5.64 8.03
CA GLU A 91 -8.30 5.60 8.47
C GLU A 91 -7.99 4.30 9.19
N ILE A 92 -6.72 3.88 9.09
CA ILE A 92 -6.22 2.72 9.82
C ILE A 92 -5.50 3.22 11.07
N THR A 93 -6.00 2.88 12.26
CA THR A 93 -5.39 3.31 13.54
C THR A 93 -4.47 2.26 14.14
N GLN A 94 -4.72 1.00 13.86
CA GLN A 94 -3.90 -0.11 14.36
C GLN A 94 -3.57 -1.05 13.22
N VAL A 95 -2.29 -1.44 13.14
CA VAL A 95 -1.79 -2.43 12.21
C VAL A 95 -0.96 -3.43 13.02
N ARG A 96 -1.29 -4.72 12.89
CA ARG A 96 -0.56 -5.79 13.55
C ARG A 96 -0.17 -6.85 12.53
N PRO A 97 1.13 -7.11 12.31
CA PRO A 97 1.56 -8.16 11.41
C PRO A 97 1.15 -9.53 11.96
N LEU A 98 0.38 -10.28 11.17
CA LEU A 98 0.01 -11.67 11.43
C LEU A 98 1.00 -12.62 10.73
N GLN A 99 1.34 -12.31 9.49
CA GLN A 99 2.37 -13.00 8.72
C GLN A 99 3.28 -11.94 8.10
N GLY A 100 4.51 -11.89 8.59
CA GLY A 100 5.47 -10.87 8.20
C GLY A 100 6.50 -11.35 7.18
N THR A 101 7.49 -10.50 6.94
CA THR A 101 8.67 -10.79 6.12
C THR A 101 9.68 -11.70 6.82
N GLY A 102 9.56 -11.85 8.14
CA GLY A 102 10.56 -12.49 9.00
C GLY A 102 11.64 -11.52 9.48
N ASN A 103 11.62 -10.27 9.01
CA ASN A 103 12.46 -9.18 9.49
C ASN A 103 11.57 -8.17 10.23
N GLY A 104 11.67 -8.16 11.57
CA GLY A 104 10.84 -7.31 12.42
C GLY A 104 10.95 -5.80 12.10
N ALA A 105 12.09 -5.33 11.58
CA ALA A 105 12.24 -3.93 11.19
C ALA A 105 11.47 -3.60 9.90
N VAL A 106 11.42 -4.52 8.93
CA VAL A 106 10.60 -4.35 7.73
C VAL A 106 9.13 -4.50 8.03
N ASP A 107 8.75 -5.43 8.91
CA ASP A 107 7.37 -5.60 9.35
C ASP A 107 6.83 -4.35 10.08
N ASP A 108 7.66 -3.69 10.90
CA ASP A 108 7.30 -2.44 11.57
C ASP A 108 7.21 -1.26 10.58
N LEU A 109 8.15 -1.16 9.64
CA LEU A 109 8.11 -0.20 8.53
C LEU A 109 6.82 -0.32 7.74
N VAL A 110 6.50 -1.53 7.28
CA VAL A 110 5.29 -1.81 6.50
C VAL A 110 4.06 -1.44 7.30
N SER A 111 4.02 -1.82 8.58
CA SER A 111 2.90 -1.50 9.47
C SER A 111 2.70 0.00 9.62
N CYS A 112 3.79 0.75 9.77
CA CYS A 112 3.75 2.20 9.88
C CYS A 112 3.34 2.89 8.57
N VAL A 113 3.90 2.46 7.44
CA VAL A 113 3.59 3.01 6.10
C VAL A 113 2.14 2.77 5.75
N VAL A 114 1.63 1.55 5.96
CA VAL A 114 0.21 1.22 5.79
C VAL A 114 -0.65 2.12 6.66
N ARG A 115 -0.33 2.25 7.95
CA ARG A 115 -1.10 3.09 8.88
C ARG A 115 -1.17 4.56 8.44
N GLN A 116 -0.07 5.11 7.92
CA GLN A 116 0.04 6.54 7.60
C GLN A 116 -0.46 6.90 6.20
N ARG A 117 -0.39 5.96 5.25
CA ARG A 117 -0.59 6.27 3.82
C ARG A 117 -1.77 5.53 3.21
N LEU A 118 -2.17 4.38 3.78
CA LEU A 118 -3.30 3.63 3.24
C LEU A 118 -4.60 4.19 3.79
N GLN A 119 -5.44 4.71 2.89
CA GLN A 119 -6.83 5.03 3.19
C GLN A 119 -7.75 3.96 2.62
N LEU A 120 -8.76 3.62 3.42
CA LEU A 120 -9.78 2.66 3.06
C LEU A 120 -11.13 3.37 3.02
N GLN A 121 -12.04 2.85 2.21
CA GLN A 121 -13.44 3.14 2.42
C GLN A 121 -13.83 2.48 3.74
N PRO A 122 -14.50 3.21 4.66
CA PRO A 122 -14.86 2.67 5.95
C PRO A 122 -15.80 1.49 5.78
N ALA A 123 -15.67 0.52 6.68
CA ALA A 123 -16.64 -0.54 6.78
C ALA A 123 -17.95 0.02 7.29
N SER A 124 -19.09 -0.50 6.83
CA SER A 124 -20.39 0.05 7.20
C SER A 124 -21.44 -1.02 7.44
N SER A 125 -22.36 -0.74 8.35
CA SER A 125 -23.51 -1.59 8.66
C SER A 125 -24.77 -0.73 8.63
N ALA A 126 -25.79 -1.17 7.89
CA ALA A 126 -27.00 -0.37 7.65
C ALA A 126 -26.70 1.06 7.12
N GLY A 127 -25.63 1.21 6.33
CA GLY A 127 -25.18 2.49 5.77
C GLY A 127 -24.45 3.41 6.76
N ILE A 128 -24.20 2.97 7.99
CA ILE A 128 -23.47 3.74 9.00
C ILE A 128 -22.02 3.22 9.07
N PRO A 129 -21.00 4.09 8.95
CA PRO A 129 -19.61 3.68 9.07
C PRO A 129 -19.31 3.23 10.50
N GLN A 130 -18.59 2.12 10.65
CA GLN A 130 -18.31 1.47 11.94
C GLN A 130 -16.82 1.22 12.14
N LEU A 131 -16.40 1.32 13.39
CA LEU A 131 -15.07 0.92 13.84
C LEU A 131 -15.00 -0.61 13.88
N THR A 132 -14.00 -1.20 13.23
CA THR A 132 -13.87 -2.66 13.15
C THR A 132 -12.40 -3.09 13.05
N ASP A 133 -12.05 -4.17 13.74
CA ASP A 133 -10.75 -4.87 13.61
C ASP A 133 -10.90 -6.27 12.99
N ALA A 134 -12.07 -6.53 12.40
CA ALA A 134 -12.44 -7.82 11.83
C ALA A 134 -11.80 -8.11 10.48
N PHE A 135 -10.76 -7.37 10.07
CA PHE A 135 -10.20 -7.45 8.72
C PHE A 135 -8.69 -7.66 8.74
N ILE A 136 -8.25 -8.47 7.79
CA ILE A 136 -6.86 -8.70 7.44
C ILE A 136 -6.61 -8.05 6.09
N LEU A 137 -5.61 -7.19 6.04
CA LEU A 137 -5.04 -6.64 4.82
C LEU A 137 -3.94 -7.58 4.33
N ASP A 138 -4.15 -8.15 3.15
CA ASP A 138 -3.09 -8.80 2.39
C ASP A 138 -2.35 -7.74 1.59
N ALA A 139 -1.04 -7.67 1.77
CA ALA A 139 -0.17 -6.78 1.01
C ALA A 139 1.05 -7.55 0.49
N ARG A 140 1.61 -7.05 -0.61
CA ARG A 140 2.83 -7.57 -1.20
C ARG A 140 3.90 -6.50 -1.19
N ILE A 141 5.07 -6.86 -0.71
CA ILE A 141 6.24 -6.01 -0.78
C ILE A 141 6.94 -6.26 -2.12
N GLN A 142 7.27 -5.19 -2.83
CA GLN A 142 8.01 -5.19 -4.08
C GLN A 142 9.26 -4.30 -3.92
N PHE A 143 10.31 -4.57 -4.70
CA PHE A 143 11.60 -3.89 -4.64
C PHE A 143 12.05 -3.54 -6.05
#